data_AF-K1ULD0-F1
#
_entry.id   AF-K1ULD0-F1
#
_cell.length_a   1.000
_cell.length_b   1.000
_cell.length_c   1.000
_cell.angle_alpha   90.00
_cell.angle_beta   90.00
_cell.angle_gamma   90.00
#
_symmetry.space_group_name_H-M   'P 1'
#
loop_
_entity.id
_entity.type
_entity.pdbx_description
1 polymer ?
#
loop_
_entity_poly.entity_id
_entity_poly.type
_entity_poly.pdbx_seq_one_letter_code
_entity_poly.pdbx_strand_id
1 'polypeptide(L)'
;TYENGTVVQGSQEGWIEMKRCEYTENGATITCWEANVVPGYTITKLQANGTEERNLSAAITPEAGKFYNITLDKDKGYTDDGQGNYTVTSAEGLKAVADIANNGNLGINITLTENINLTDMDWAPIGIDYNHQYTGTFNGGGHTITGLTVTGSNEYAGLFGRIGSGGKVMNVKLEGVQIESDNEMSA
;
A
#
# COMPACT_ATOMS: atom_id res chain seq x y z
N THR A 1 -15.52 2.83 34.69
CA THR A 1 -16.68 1.95 34.49
C THR A 1 -17.65 2.69 33.60
N TYR A 2 -17.77 2.27 32.33
CA TYR A 2 -18.77 2.85 31.43
C TYR A 2 -20.16 2.53 32.01
N GLU A 3 -20.98 3.57 32.17
CA GLU A 3 -22.33 3.43 32.69
C GLU A 3 -23.12 2.46 31.81
N ASN A 4 -23.75 1.49 32.48
CA ASN A 4 -24.68 0.52 31.90
C ASN A 4 -25.78 1.23 31.10
N GLY A 5 -25.52 1.47 29.82
CA GLY A 5 -26.57 1.36 28.81
C GLY A 5 -27.03 -0.09 28.82
N THR A 6 -28.33 -0.32 29.04
CA THR A 6 -28.96 -1.63 28.96
C THR A 6 -28.43 -2.37 27.74
N VAL A 7 -27.89 -3.58 27.96
CA VAL A 7 -27.30 -4.43 26.92
C VAL A 7 -28.39 -4.80 25.91
N VAL A 8 -28.58 -3.97 24.88
CA VAL A 8 -29.31 -4.39 23.67
C VAL A 8 -28.32 -5.19 22.85
N GLN A 9 -28.45 -6.52 22.91
CA GLN A 9 -27.75 -7.42 21.99
C GLN A 9 -27.99 -6.94 20.55
N GLY A 10 -26.93 -6.95 19.72
CA GLY A 10 -27.10 -6.76 18.29
C GLY A 10 -28.18 -7.72 17.76
N SER A 11 -29.09 -7.21 16.93
CA SER A 11 -30.27 -7.97 16.49
C SER A 11 -30.00 -8.89 15.30
N GLN A 12 -28.79 -8.86 14.71
CA GLN A 12 -28.47 -9.56 13.46
C GLN A 12 -27.01 -10.03 13.44
N GLU A 13 -26.80 -11.22 12.88
CA GLU A 13 -25.48 -11.73 12.46
C GLU A 13 -25.05 -11.02 11.17
N GLY A 14 -23.81 -10.53 11.08
CA GLY A 14 -23.30 -9.84 9.90
C GLY A 14 -22.19 -8.85 10.20
N TRP A 15 -21.94 -7.95 9.24
CA TRP A 15 -21.03 -6.82 9.43
C TRP A 15 -21.59 -5.83 10.46
N ILE A 16 -20.75 -5.45 11.43
CA ILE A 16 -21.10 -4.49 12.47
C ILE A 16 -20.25 -3.24 12.26
N GLU A 17 -20.89 -2.11 12.04
CA GLU A 17 -20.18 -0.83 11.94
C GLU A 17 -19.59 -0.47 13.31
N MET A 18 -18.31 -0.08 13.30
CA MET A 18 -17.64 0.40 14.51
C MET A 18 -17.74 1.91 14.60
N LYS A 19 -17.95 2.43 15.82
CA LYS A 19 -17.95 3.85 16.11
C LYS A 19 -16.58 4.28 16.61
N ARG A 20 -16.00 5.34 16.03
CA ARG A 20 -14.78 5.95 16.55
C ARG A 20 -15.03 6.52 17.95
N CYS A 21 -14.12 6.21 18.87
CA CYS A 21 -14.10 6.70 20.25
C CYS A 21 -12.69 7.22 20.60
N GLU A 22 -12.61 7.98 21.68
CA GLU A 22 -11.34 8.44 22.25
C GLU A 22 -11.40 8.26 23.76
N TYR A 23 -10.33 7.76 24.37
CA TYR A 23 -10.20 7.68 25.82
C TYR A 23 -8.83 8.16 26.27
N THR A 24 -8.76 8.66 27.50
CA THR A 24 -7.52 9.14 28.11
C THR A 24 -7.00 8.11 29.09
N GLU A 25 -5.78 7.63 28.88
CA GLU A 25 -5.07 6.74 29.80
C GLU A 25 -3.69 7.32 30.09
N ASN A 26 -3.35 7.47 31.37
CA ASN A 26 -2.07 8.07 31.82
C ASN A 26 -1.72 9.43 31.17
N GLY A 27 -2.74 10.24 30.85
CA GLY A 27 -2.57 11.54 30.21
C GLY A 27 -2.33 11.50 28.70
N ALA A 28 -2.27 10.31 28.07
CA ALA A 28 -2.24 10.14 26.63
C ALA A 28 -3.66 9.94 26.09
N THR A 29 -3.98 10.61 24.96
CA THR A 29 -5.23 10.37 24.23
C THR A 29 -5.05 9.16 23.32
N ILE A 30 -5.92 8.17 23.46
CA ILE A 30 -5.92 6.95 22.65
C ILE A 30 -7.17 6.97 21.77
N THR A 31 -6.98 6.88 20.45
CA THR A 31 -8.07 6.67 19.50
C THR A 31 -8.46 5.20 19.47
N CYS A 32 -9.76 4.92 19.58
CA CYS A 32 -10.32 3.58 19.55
C CYS A 32 -11.52 3.48 18.60
N TRP A 33 -11.96 2.24 18.37
CA TRP A 33 -13.21 1.94 17.70
C TRP A 33 -14.00 0.94 18.55
N GLU A 34 -15.25 1.28 18.86
CA GLU A 34 -16.15 0.45 19.67
C GLU A 34 -17.28 -0.11 18.81
N ALA A 35 -17.72 -1.33 19.12
CA ALA A 35 -18.88 -1.95 18.48
C ALA A 35 -19.64 -2.82 19.48
N ASN A 36 -20.97 -2.83 19.38
CA ASN A 36 -21.82 -3.74 20.13
C ASN A 36 -21.91 -5.07 19.39
N VAL A 37 -21.41 -6.13 20.01
CA VAL A 37 -21.31 -7.47 19.42
C VAL A 37 -22.34 -8.42 20.03
N VAL A 38 -22.71 -9.46 19.30
CA VAL A 38 -23.60 -10.51 19.83
C VAL A 38 -22.77 -11.50 20.67
N PRO A 39 -23.08 -11.71 21.96
CA PRO A 39 -22.33 -12.64 22.80
C PRO A 39 -22.34 -14.07 22.22
N GLY A 40 -21.19 -14.76 22.30
CA GLY A 40 -21.04 -16.14 21.82
C GLY A 40 -20.77 -16.30 20.32
N TYR A 41 -20.79 -15.21 19.56
CA TYR A 41 -20.43 -15.21 18.14
C TYR A 41 -18.96 -14.90 17.93
N THR A 42 -18.35 -15.61 16.98
CA THR A 42 -16.94 -15.46 16.67
C THR A 42 -16.72 -14.40 15.59
N ILE A 43 -15.81 -13.46 15.86
CA ILE A 43 -15.31 -12.47 14.92
C ILE A 43 -14.07 -13.06 14.24
N THR A 44 -14.09 -13.14 12.91
CA THR A 44 -13.00 -13.72 12.09
C THR A 44 -12.45 -12.77 11.04
N LYS A 45 -13.19 -11.71 10.72
CA LYS A 45 -12.83 -10.71 9.71
C LYS A 45 -13.05 -9.30 10.21
N LEU A 46 -12.32 -8.37 9.62
CA LEU A 46 -12.49 -6.94 9.80
C LEU A 46 -12.39 -6.25 8.44
N GLN A 47 -13.16 -5.19 8.25
CA GLN A 47 -13.12 -4.35 7.06
C GLN A 47 -12.69 -2.95 7.49
N ALA A 48 -11.61 -2.43 6.91
CA ALA A 48 -11.06 -1.12 7.22
C ALA A 48 -10.58 -0.42 5.94
N ASN A 49 -10.62 0.92 5.94
CA ASN A 49 -10.16 1.76 4.82
C ASN A 49 -10.87 1.52 3.48
N GLY A 50 -12.16 1.15 3.49
CA GLY A 50 -12.97 0.93 2.28
C GLY A 50 -13.62 -0.45 2.28
N THR A 51 -13.56 -1.17 1.16
CA THR A 51 -14.14 -2.51 0.98
C THR A 51 -13.16 -3.66 1.19
N GLU A 52 -11.95 -3.37 1.69
CA GLU A 52 -10.94 -4.39 1.93
C GLU A 52 -11.25 -5.21 3.19
N GLU A 53 -11.69 -6.45 2.99
CA GLU A 53 -11.83 -7.44 4.05
C GLU A 53 -10.46 -8.03 4.43
N ARG A 54 -10.21 -8.16 5.73
CA ARG A 54 -9.00 -8.79 6.27
C ARG A 54 -9.39 -9.86 7.28
N ASN A 55 -8.81 -11.05 7.12
CA ASN A 55 -8.93 -12.09 8.13
C ASN A 55 -8.15 -11.69 9.37
N LEU A 56 -8.70 -11.95 10.56
CA LEU A 56 -7.96 -11.84 11.80
C LEU A 56 -6.95 -12.99 11.91
N SER A 57 -5.77 -12.70 12.45
CA SER A 57 -4.74 -13.72 12.73
C SER A 57 -5.21 -14.75 13.76
N ALA A 58 -6.12 -14.35 14.64
CA ALA A 58 -6.83 -15.22 15.56
C ALA A 58 -8.30 -14.78 15.67
N ALA A 59 -9.19 -15.76 15.71
CA ALA A 59 -10.60 -15.54 15.93
C ALA A 59 -10.86 -15.01 17.35
N ILE A 60 -11.81 -14.09 17.50
CA ILE A 60 -12.19 -13.50 18.79
C ILE A 60 -13.63 -13.89 19.11
N THR A 61 -13.86 -14.49 20.29
CA THR A 61 -15.20 -14.64 20.86
C THR A 61 -15.34 -13.59 21.97
N PRO A 62 -16.14 -12.53 21.78
CA PRO A 62 -16.23 -11.44 22.75
C PRO A 62 -16.85 -11.87 24.07
N GLU A 63 -16.22 -11.44 25.17
CA GLU A 63 -16.71 -11.60 26.54
C GLU A 63 -17.02 -10.23 27.16
N ALA A 64 -18.07 -10.18 28.00
CA ALA A 64 -18.48 -8.96 28.68
C ALA A 64 -17.34 -8.38 29.56
N GLY A 65 -17.06 -7.09 29.39
CA GLY A 65 -16.03 -6.38 30.18
C GLY A 65 -14.58 -6.67 29.76
N LYS A 66 -14.34 -7.32 28.61
CA LYS A 66 -13.01 -7.55 28.05
C LYS A 66 -12.70 -6.61 26.89
N PHE A 67 -11.43 -6.21 26.80
CA PHE A 67 -10.88 -5.50 25.65
C PHE A 67 -10.06 -6.46 24.79
N TYR A 68 -10.12 -6.27 23.48
CA TYR A 68 -9.38 -7.07 22.51
C TYR A 68 -8.55 -6.15 21.63
N ASN A 69 -7.25 -6.42 21.55
CA ASN A 69 -6.34 -5.69 20.66
C ASN A 69 -6.28 -6.42 19.33
N ILE A 70 -6.61 -5.71 18.25
CA ILE A 70 -6.48 -6.20 16.88
C ILE A 70 -5.38 -5.39 16.20
N THR A 71 -4.30 -6.06 15.81
CA THR A 71 -3.25 -5.46 14.99
C THR A 71 -3.57 -5.72 13.53
N LEU A 72 -3.58 -4.66 12.72
CA LEU A 72 -3.75 -4.74 11.27
C LEU A 72 -2.42 -4.42 10.61
N ASP A 73 -1.71 -5.47 10.18
CA ASP A 73 -0.54 -5.30 9.34
C ASP A 73 -1.00 -5.16 7.89
N LYS A 74 -0.97 -3.92 7.38
CA LYS A 74 -1.14 -3.70 5.94
C LYS A 74 0.13 -4.15 5.25
N ASP A 75 0.03 -5.21 4.45
CA ASP A 75 1.08 -5.52 3.47
C ASP A 75 1.21 -4.31 2.54
N LYS A 76 2.38 -3.67 2.59
CA LYS A 76 2.70 -2.49 1.78
C LYS A 76 3.14 -2.90 0.37
N GLY A 77 3.38 -4.19 0.14
CA GLY A 77 3.95 -4.67 -1.11
C GLY A 77 5.45 -4.52 -1.22
N TYR A 78 6.12 -4.08 -0.14
CA TYR A 78 7.56 -3.94 -0.09
C TYR A 78 8.09 -4.03 1.34
N THR A 79 9.37 -4.38 1.48
CA THR A 79 10.15 -4.26 2.72
C THR A 79 11.26 -3.23 2.54
N ASP A 80 11.63 -2.56 3.63
CA ASP A 80 12.72 -1.59 3.71
C ASP A 80 13.70 -2.09 4.78
N ASP A 81 14.98 -2.23 4.43
CA ASP A 81 16.03 -2.69 5.34
C ASP A 81 16.63 -1.55 6.21
N GLY A 82 16.14 -0.32 6.04
CA GLY A 82 16.61 0.87 6.72
C GLY A 82 17.93 1.44 6.18
N GLN A 83 18.49 0.85 5.13
CA GLN A 83 19.75 1.23 4.50
C GLN A 83 19.55 1.71 3.05
N GLY A 84 18.30 1.97 2.67
CA GLY A 84 17.93 2.39 1.33
C GLY A 84 17.82 1.24 0.34
N ASN A 85 17.63 0.00 0.80
CA ASN A 85 17.30 -1.14 -0.06
C ASN A 85 15.85 -1.58 0.17
N TYR A 86 15.09 -1.56 -0.92
CA TYR A 86 13.69 -1.92 -0.96
C TYR A 86 13.51 -3.23 -1.72
N THR A 87 12.85 -4.20 -1.09
CA THR A 87 12.43 -5.44 -1.77
C THR A 87 10.94 -5.36 -2.06
N VAL A 88 10.54 -5.50 -3.32
CA VAL A 88 9.17 -5.26 -3.80
C VAL A 88 8.53 -6.55 -4.26
N THR A 89 7.28 -6.77 -3.81
CA THR A 89 6.49 -7.99 -4.04
C THR A 89 5.17 -7.73 -4.75
N SER A 90 4.72 -6.48 -4.90
CA SER A 90 3.46 -6.16 -5.58
C SER A 90 3.50 -4.83 -6.32
N ALA A 91 2.45 -4.57 -7.10
CA ALA A 91 2.29 -3.35 -7.89
C ALA A 91 2.16 -2.11 -7.00
N GLU A 92 1.35 -2.20 -5.94
CA GLU A 92 1.19 -1.15 -4.94
C GLU A 92 2.52 -0.84 -4.25
N GLY A 93 3.30 -1.90 -3.97
CA GLY A 93 4.63 -1.75 -3.40
C GLY A 93 5.62 -1.07 -4.35
N LEU A 94 5.61 -1.46 -5.63
CA LEU A 94 6.46 -0.84 -6.64
C LEU A 94 6.12 0.65 -6.80
N LYS A 95 4.82 0.99 -6.87
CA LYS A 95 4.35 2.37 -6.92
C LYS A 95 4.77 3.16 -5.70
N ALA A 96 4.58 2.61 -4.49
CA ALA A 96 4.97 3.28 -3.26
C ALA A 96 6.48 3.57 -3.20
N VAL A 97 7.31 2.62 -3.62
CA VAL A 97 8.77 2.80 -3.64
C VAL A 97 9.20 3.77 -4.74
N ALA A 98 8.53 3.78 -5.90
CA ALA A 98 8.73 4.80 -6.93
C ALA A 98 8.42 6.20 -6.41
N ASP A 99 7.32 6.37 -5.66
CA ASP A 99 6.96 7.63 -5.03
C ASP A 99 8.00 8.06 -3.98
N ILE A 100 8.53 7.13 -3.18
CA ILE A 100 9.64 7.42 -2.24
C ILE A 100 10.86 7.94 -3.00
N ALA A 101 11.24 7.31 -4.11
CA ALA A 101 12.36 7.76 -4.92
C ALA A 101 12.14 9.18 -5.45
N ASN A 102 10.96 9.41 -6.04
CA ASN A 102 10.60 10.68 -6.66
C ASN A 102 10.42 11.82 -5.64
N ASN A 103 10.13 11.53 -4.37
CA ASN A 103 10.03 12.51 -3.29
C ASN A 103 11.36 12.81 -2.57
N GLY A 104 12.50 12.67 -3.28
CA GLY A 104 13.80 13.14 -2.82
C GLY A 104 14.79 12.04 -2.40
N ASN A 105 14.43 10.76 -2.57
CA ASN A 105 15.32 9.64 -2.28
C ASN A 105 15.70 8.86 -3.55
N LEU A 106 16.19 9.56 -4.57
CA LEU A 106 16.49 9.02 -5.90
C LEU A 106 17.61 7.96 -5.91
N GLY A 107 18.37 7.83 -4.82
CA GLY A 107 19.48 6.89 -4.66
C GLY A 107 19.10 5.52 -4.10
N ILE A 108 17.82 5.28 -3.79
CA ILE A 108 17.38 3.99 -3.21
C ILE A 108 17.54 2.85 -4.20
N ASN A 109 17.87 1.66 -3.69
CA ASN A 109 17.91 0.44 -4.47
C ASN A 109 16.56 -0.27 -4.40
N ILE A 110 16.08 -0.75 -5.54
CA ILE A 110 14.79 -1.43 -5.68
C ILE A 110 15.07 -2.80 -6.26
N THR A 111 14.67 -3.86 -5.56
CA THR A 111 14.78 -5.24 -6.05
C THR A 111 13.41 -5.88 -6.10
N LEU A 112 13.03 -6.43 -7.25
CA LEU A 112 11.80 -7.21 -7.37
C LEU A 112 12.06 -8.66 -6.98
N THR A 113 11.14 -9.26 -6.22
CA THR A 113 11.14 -10.70 -5.91
C THR A 113 9.89 -11.43 -6.39
N GLU A 114 8.99 -10.72 -7.07
CA GLU A 114 7.76 -11.25 -7.64
C GLU A 114 7.48 -10.59 -8.99
N ASN A 115 6.64 -11.24 -9.80
CA ASN A 115 6.10 -10.59 -11.00
C ASN A 115 5.14 -9.46 -10.60
N ILE A 116 5.20 -8.34 -11.32
CA ILE A 116 4.43 -7.15 -11.02
C ILE A 116 3.42 -6.89 -12.14
N ASN A 117 2.18 -6.57 -11.80
CA ASN A 117 1.13 -6.19 -12.75
C ASN A 117 0.66 -4.76 -12.50
N LEU A 118 0.99 -3.85 -13.42
CA LEU A 118 0.63 -2.44 -13.37
C LEU A 118 -0.65 -2.09 -14.15
N THR A 119 -1.43 -3.11 -14.57
CA THR A 119 -2.72 -2.88 -15.24
C THR A 119 -3.65 -2.04 -14.37
N ASP A 120 -4.37 -1.10 -14.98
CA ASP A 120 -5.31 -0.19 -14.31
C ASP A 120 -4.67 0.69 -13.21
N MET A 121 -3.35 0.89 -13.25
CA MET A 121 -2.62 1.72 -12.30
C MET A 121 -2.03 2.96 -12.95
N ASP A 122 -2.32 4.13 -12.39
CA ASP A 122 -1.61 5.36 -12.77
C ASP A 122 -0.13 5.24 -12.42
N TRP A 123 0.74 5.38 -13.41
CA TRP A 123 2.18 5.22 -13.22
C TRP A 123 2.92 6.55 -13.40
N ALA A 124 3.61 6.97 -12.34
CA ALA A 124 4.61 8.02 -12.41
C ALA A 124 5.99 7.37 -12.67
N PRO A 125 6.71 7.76 -13.74
CA PRO A 125 8.03 7.22 -14.03
C PRO A 125 8.99 7.38 -12.85
N ILE A 126 9.84 6.36 -12.60
CA ILE A 126 10.91 6.48 -11.60
C ILE A 126 11.98 7.42 -12.16
N GLY A 127 12.25 8.49 -11.43
CA GLY A 127 13.07 9.61 -11.88
C GLY A 127 12.32 10.49 -12.89
N ILE A 128 11.47 11.37 -12.39
CA ILE A 128 10.41 12.04 -13.17
C ILE A 128 10.89 13.10 -14.18
N ASP A 129 12.09 13.67 -14.03
CA ASP A 129 12.56 14.75 -14.92
C ASP A 129 14.10 14.93 -14.89
N TYR A 130 14.60 16.00 -15.53
CA TYR A 130 16.02 16.39 -15.52
C TYR A 130 16.61 16.58 -14.12
N ASN A 131 15.87 17.16 -13.18
CA ASN A 131 16.36 17.46 -11.83
C ASN A 131 16.17 16.27 -10.88
N HIS A 132 15.22 15.39 -11.18
CA HIS A 132 14.88 14.22 -10.39
C HIS A 132 15.34 12.93 -11.07
N GLN A 133 16.63 12.81 -11.36
CA GLN A 133 17.16 11.64 -12.06
C GLN A 133 17.36 10.49 -11.07
N TYR A 134 16.88 9.29 -11.41
CA TYR A 134 17.07 8.10 -10.58
C TYR A 134 18.54 7.66 -10.61
N THR A 135 19.19 7.60 -9.45
CA THR A 135 20.62 7.28 -9.31
C THR A 135 20.89 5.99 -8.53
N GLY A 136 19.83 5.34 -8.01
CA GLY A 136 19.91 4.04 -7.36
C GLY A 136 20.04 2.86 -8.32
N THR A 137 20.03 1.66 -7.75
CA THR A 137 20.00 0.40 -8.52
C THR A 137 18.60 -0.19 -8.53
N PHE A 138 18.00 -0.30 -9.71
CA PHE A 138 16.83 -1.11 -9.95
C PHE A 138 17.24 -2.49 -10.49
N ASN A 139 16.94 -3.54 -9.74
CA ASN A 139 17.17 -4.92 -10.12
C ASN A 139 15.84 -5.66 -10.24
N GLY A 140 15.42 -5.96 -11.46
CA GLY A 140 14.16 -6.69 -11.71
C GLY A 140 14.19 -8.15 -11.24
N GLY A 141 15.33 -8.67 -10.78
CA GLY A 141 15.42 -10.02 -10.20
C GLY A 141 15.11 -11.16 -11.17
N GLY A 142 14.95 -10.89 -12.47
CA GLY A 142 14.45 -11.86 -13.45
C GLY A 142 12.92 -11.95 -13.52
N HIS A 143 12.20 -11.12 -12.76
CA HIS A 143 10.74 -11.04 -12.77
C HIS A 143 10.24 -10.13 -13.89
N THR A 144 8.98 -10.33 -14.27
CA THR A 144 8.31 -9.55 -15.33
C THR A 144 7.42 -8.49 -14.71
N ILE A 145 7.51 -7.26 -15.22
CA ILE A 145 6.53 -6.20 -15.00
C ILE A 145 5.60 -6.17 -16.21
N THR A 146 4.30 -6.23 -15.96
CA THR A 146 3.26 -6.31 -16.98
C THR A 146 2.30 -5.12 -16.92
N GLY A 147 1.62 -4.82 -18.03
CA GLY A 147 0.48 -3.89 -18.03
C GLY A 147 0.83 -2.42 -17.83
N LEU A 148 2.11 -2.04 -17.96
CA LEU A 148 2.53 -0.64 -17.86
C LEU A 148 1.83 0.18 -18.96
N THR A 149 1.05 1.18 -18.54
CA THR A 149 0.40 2.14 -19.42
C THR A 149 0.89 3.55 -19.08
N VAL A 150 1.43 4.26 -20.07
CA VAL A 150 1.84 5.66 -19.96
C VAL A 150 1.26 6.42 -21.14
N THR A 151 0.37 7.39 -20.89
CA THR A 151 -0.32 8.16 -21.93
C THR A 151 -0.14 9.66 -21.70
N GLY A 152 -0.10 10.46 -22.77
CA GLY A 152 -0.13 11.93 -22.67
C GLY A 152 1.18 12.56 -22.18
N SER A 153 2.30 11.85 -22.29
CA SER A 153 3.63 12.34 -21.89
C SER A 153 4.49 12.61 -23.12
N ASN A 154 5.00 13.84 -23.26
CA ASN A 154 5.91 14.24 -24.34
C ASN A 154 7.40 14.01 -24.02
N GLU A 155 7.73 13.92 -22.73
CA GLU A 155 9.05 13.58 -22.20
C GLU A 155 8.92 12.57 -21.04
N TYR A 156 10.00 11.86 -20.73
CA TYR A 156 10.08 10.96 -19.56
C TYR A 156 9.03 9.83 -19.53
N ALA A 157 8.51 9.42 -20.69
CA ALA A 157 7.46 8.42 -20.82
C ALA A 157 8.00 6.99 -20.75
N GLY A 158 7.89 6.34 -19.59
CA GLY A 158 8.26 4.94 -19.41
C GLY A 158 8.21 4.48 -17.96
N LEU A 159 8.72 3.27 -17.69
CA LEU A 159 8.89 2.79 -16.31
C LEU A 159 9.83 3.72 -15.52
N PHE A 160 10.88 4.20 -16.21
CA PHE A 160 11.78 5.23 -15.74
C PHE A 160 11.64 6.46 -16.62
N GLY A 161 11.65 7.64 -16.01
CA GLY A 161 11.66 8.89 -16.75
C GLY A 161 13.07 9.24 -17.17
N ARG A 162 13.97 9.31 -16.19
CA ARG A 162 15.38 9.58 -16.41
C ARG A 162 16.26 8.88 -15.37
N ILE A 163 17.23 8.14 -15.87
CA ILE A 163 18.29 7.51 -15.07
C ILE A 163 19.50 8.44 -15.08
N GLY A 164 19.96 8.84 -13.90
CA GLY A 164 21.08 9.74 -13.70
C GLY A 164 22.43 9.02 -13.64
N SER A 165 23.50 9.80 -13.47
CA SER A 165 24.85 9.26 -13.28
C SER A 165 24.92 8.32 -12.07
N GLY A 166 25.48 7.13 -12.26
CA GLY A 166 25.57 6.10 -11.23
C GLY A 166 24.33 5.21 -11.10
N GLY A 167 23.19 5.62 -11.67
CA GLY A 167 21.98 4.81 -11.72
C GLY A 167 22.17 3.54 -12.55
N LYS A 168 21.56 2.45 -12.10
CA LYS A 168 21.66 1.13 -12.74
C LYS A 168 20.29 0.50 -12.85
N VAL A 169 19.99 -0.04 -14.03
CA VAL A 169 18.78 -0.85 -14.26
C VAL A 169 19.23 -2.17 -14.86
N MET A 170 18.88 -3.28 -14.21
CA MET A 170 19.30 -4.62 -14.62
C MET A 170 18.21 -5.66 -14.37
N ASN A 171 18.24 -6.74 -15.13
CA ASN A 171 17.33 -7.90 -15.00
C ASN A 171 15.83 -7.53 -15.04
N VAL A 172 15.48 -6.47 -15.76
CA VAL A 172 14.10 -6.02 -15.95
C VAL A 172 13.54 -6.63 -17.22
N LYS A 173 12.37 -7.28 -17.10
CA LYS A 173 11.55 -7.67 -18.24
C LYS A 173 10.23 -6.90 -18.19
N LEU A 174 9.89 -6.24 -19.29
CA LEU A 174 8.60 -5.59 -19.49
C LEU A 174 7.78 -6.38 -20.52
N GLU A 175 6.50 -6.61 -20.26
CA GLU A 175 5.60 -7.33 -21.17
C GLU A 175 4.21 -6.69 -21.19
N GLY A 176 3.56 -6.60 -22.35
CA GLY A 176 2.26 -5.93 -22.47
C GLY A 176 2.31 -4.45 -22.06
N VAL A 177 3.27 -3.70 -22.63
CA VAL A 177 3.46 -2.26 -22.36
C VAL A 177 2.78 -1.42 -23.43
N GLN A 178 2.06 -0.39 -22.99
CA GLN A 178 1.50 0.65 -23.84
C GLN A 178 2.09 2.01 -23.44
N ILE A 179 2.87 2.61 -24.33
CA ILE A 179 3.40 3.98 -24.15
C ILE A 179 2.91 4.81 -25.33
N GLU A 180 2.06 5.78 -25.04
CA GLU A 180 1.51 6.72 -26.02
C GLU A 180 1.97 8.14 -25.69
N SER A 181 2.66 8.75 -26.65
CA SER A 181 3.04 10.16 -26.61
C SER A 181 2.20 10.93 -27.62
N ASP A 182 1.49 11.95 -27.17
CA ASP A 182 0.62 12.82 -27.95
C ASP A 182 1.37 14.05 -28.47
N ASN A 183 2.61 13.84 -28.94
CA ASN A 183 3.45 14.89 -29.52
C ASN A 183 2.95 15.27 -30.93
N GLU A 184 1.67 15.65 -31.04
CA GLU A 184 1.16 16.35 -32.20
C GLU A 184 1.83 17.73 -32.24
N MET A 185 2.97 17.80 -32.95
CA MET A 185 3.40 19.08 -33.51
C MET A 185 2.24 19.57 -34.38
N SER A 186 1.59 20.64 -33.95
CA SER A 186 0.75 21.43 -34.85
C SER A 186 1.65 21.88 -36.00
N ALA A 187 1.36 21.37 -37.20
CA ALA A 187 2.03 21.70 -38.45
C ALA A 187 1.72 23.14 -38.89
#